data_AF-A0A6L8E108-F1
#
_entry.id   AF-A0A6L8E108-F1
#
_cell.length_a   1.000
_cell.length_b   1.000
_cell.length_c   1.000
_cell.angle_alpha   90.00
_cell.angle_beta   90.00
_cell.angle_gamma   90.00
#
_symmetry.space_group_name_H-M   'P 1'
#
loop_
_entity.id
_entity.type
_entity.pdbx_description
1 polymer ?
#
loop_
_entity_poly.entity_id
_entity_poly.type
_entity_poly.pdbx_seq_one_letter_code
_entity_poly.pdbx_strand_id
1 'polypeptide(L)'
;MKTTVELADDLALEAKRYAARHGLTLRAVIEEGVRSTLRGEGGARASFVLRDASVDGSGLQAEFRDEAWSTVRGAAYEGRGG
;
A
#
# COMPACT_ATOMS: atom_id res chain seq x y z
N MET A 1 -27.72 0.89 0.22
CA MET A 1 -28.73 1.94 0.00
C MET A 1 -28.85 2.21 -1.50
N LYS A 2 -30.05 2.51 -2.01
CA LYS A 2 -30.22 2.99 -3.39
C LYS A 2 -30.24 4.52 -3.36
N THR A 3 -29.42 5.15 -4.20
CA THR A 3 -29.31 6.60 -4.29
C THR A 3 -29.44 6.99 -5.77
N THR A 4 -30.19 8.04 -6.04
CA THR A 4 -30.28 8.66 -7.36
C THR A 4 -29.35 9.87 -7.37
N VAL A 5 -28.55 10.01 -8.43
CA VAL A 5 -27.60 11.12 -8.61
C VAL A 5 -27.80 11.71 -10.00
N GLU A 6 -27.78 13.03 -10.08
CA GLU A 6 -27.79 13.76 -11.35
C GLU A 6 -26.34 13.90 -11.84
N LEU A 7 -26.09 13.57 -13.11
CA LEU A 7 -24.79 13.62 -13.75
C LEU A 7 -24.92 14.35 -15.09
N ALA A 8 -23.92 15.14 -15.46
CA ALA A 8 -23.86 15.68 -16.83
C ALA A 8 -23.78 14.54 -17.85
N ASP A 9 -24.45 14.71 -18.99
CA ASP A 9 -24.59 13.65 -20.00
C ASP A 9 -23.24 13.17 -20.56
N ASP A 10 -22.32 14.10 -20.76
CA ASP A 10 -20.95 13.84 -21.23
C ASP A 10 -20.17 12.99 -20.21
N LEU A 11 -20.24 13.35 -18.94
CA LEU A 11 -19.62 12.61 -17.84
C LEU A 11 -20.22 11.21 -17.69
N ALA A 12 -21.55 11.09 -17.79
CA ALA A 12 -22.23 9.79 -17.72
C ALA A 12 -21.81 8.87 -18.89
N LEU A 13 -21.63 9.43 -20.09
CA LEU A 13 -21.15 8.70 -21.26
C LEU A 13 -19.70 8.26 -21.09
N GLU A 14 -18.83 9.14 -20.59
CA GLU A 14 -17.43 8.82 -20.32
C GLU A 14 -17.30 7.71 -19.27
N ALA A 15 -18.03 7.80 -18.17
CA ALA A 15 -18.03 6.80 -17.11
C ALA A 15 -18.53 5.43 -17.62
N LYS A 16 -19.56 5.39 -18.46
CA LYS A 16 -20.03 4.15 -19.11
C LYS A 16 -18.96 3.53 -20.01
N ARG A 17 -18.29 4.35 -20.82
CA ARG A 17 -17.18 3.89 -21.68
C ARG A 17 -16.02 3.36 -20.85
N TYR A 18 -15.65 4.04 -19.77
CA TYR A 18 -14.64 3.58 -18.83
C TYR A 18 -15.01 2.22 -18.22
N ALA A 19 -16.26 2.07 -17.77
CA ALA A 19 -16.74 0.83 -17.17
C ALA A 19 -16.67 -0.34 -18.18
N ALA A 20 -17.14 -0.12 -19.41
CA ALA A 20 -17.08 -1.12 -20.48
C ALA A 20 -15.64 -1.56 -20.80
N ARG A 21 -14.69 -0.63 -20.87
CA ARG A 21 -13.27 -0.94 -21.14
C ARG A 21 -12.63 -1.78 -20.04
N HIS A 22 -13.08 -1.64 -18.79
CA HIS A 22 -12.49 -2.32 -17.63
C HIS A 22 -13.33 -3.51 -17.15
N GLY A 23 -14.39 -3.90 -17.87
CA GLY A 23 -15.29 -4.98 -17.43
C GLY A 23 -16.03 -4.67 -16.12
N LEU A 24 -16.27 -3.38 -15.85
CA LEU A 24 -16.96 -2.89 -14.65
C LEU A 24 -18.39 -2.46 -14.99
N THR A 25 -19.23 -2.35 -13.96
CA THR A 25 -20.53 -1.68 -14.07
C THR A 25 -20.38 -0.19 -13.77
N LEU A 26 -21.28 0.65 -14.33
CA LEU A 26 -21.32 2.08 -13.98
C LEU A 26 -21.47 2.29 -12.46
N ARG A 27 -22.25 1.44 -11.80
CA ARG A 27 -22.40 1.43 -10.35
C ARG A 27 -21.05 1.23 -9.63
N ALA A 28 -20.25 0.27 -10.07
CA ALA A 28 -18.94 0.00 -9.46
C ALA A 28 -17.98 1.21 -9.62
N VAL A 29 -18.03 1.89 -10.76
CA VAL A 29 -17.25 3.12 -11.00
C VAL A 29 -17.67 4.23 -10.03
N ILE A 30 -18.98 4.46 -9.86
CA ILE A 30 -19.50 5.47 -8.94
C ILE A 30 -19.15 5.12 -7.49
N GLU A 31 -19.32 3.87 -7.07
CA GLU A 31 -18.99 3.42 -5.72
C GLU A 31 -17.50 3.58 -5.39
N GLU A 32 -16.60 3.26 -6.32
CA GLU A 32 -15.16 3.45 -6.10
C GLU A 32 -14.78 4.93 -6.06
N GLY A 33 -15.42 5.79 -6.88
CA GLY A 33 -15.26 7.23 -6.81
C GLY A 33 -15.61 7.77 -5.42
N VAL A 34 -16.79 7.42 -4.90
CA VAL A 34 -17.22 7.80 -3.54
C VAL A 34 -16.25 7.28 -2.48
N ARG A 35 -15.83 6.02 -2.58
CA ARG A 35 -14.87 5.42 -1.64
C ARG A 35 -13.52 6.14 -1.67
N SER A 36 -13.03 6.49 -2.85
CA SER A 36 -11.75 7.18 -3.02
C SER A 36 -11.78 8.58 -2.42
N THR A 37 -12.87 9.33 -2.63
CA THR A 37 -13.07 10.64 -2.00
C THR A 37 -13.08 10.54 -0.47
N LEU A 38 -13.85 9.61 0.09
CA LEU A 38 -13.94 9.41 1.54
C LEU A 38 -12.61 8.93 2.15
N ARG A 39 -11.83 8.12 1.43
CA ARG A 39 -10.47 7.71 1.83
C ARG A 39 -9.50 8.88 1.84
N GLY A 40 -9.61 9.81 0.88
CA GLY A 40 -8.79 11.01 0.81
C GLY A 40 -9.07 11.99 1.94
N GLU A 41 -10.33 12.13 2.36
CA GLU A 41 -10.75 13.02 3.45
C GLU A 41 -10.43 12.47 4.85
N GLY A 42 -10.28 11.15 5.00
CA GLY A 42 -9.90 10.49 6.27
C GLY A 42 -8.46 10.73 6.73
N GLY A 43 -7.77 11.68 6.11
CA GLY A 43 -6.34 11.89 6.21
C GLY A 43 -5.62 10.91 5.28
N ALA A 44 -4.88 11.43 4.31
CA ALA A 44 -3.81 10.66 3.70
C ALA A 44 -2.99 10.08 4.85
N ARG A 45 -3.14 8.78 5.14
CA ARG A 45 -2.24 8.09 6.04
C ARG A 45 -0.88 8.36 5.45
N ALA A 46 -0.07 9.16 6.14
CA ALA A 46 1.22 9.62 5.64
C ALA A 46 1.87 8.39 5.00
N SER A 47 2.27 8.54 3.72
CA SER A 47 2.95 7.45 3.00
C SER A 47 3.96 6.85 3.95
N PHE A 48 3.95 5.53 4.11
CA PHE A 48 4.86 4.88 5.06
C PHE A 48 6.28 5.35 4.76
N VAL A 49 6.89 6.06 5.72
CA VAL A 49 8.29 6.44 5.67
C VAL A 49 9.03 5.44 6.55
N LEU A 50 9.88 4.62 5.93
CA LEU A 50 10.79 3.76 6.69
C LEU A 50 11.75 4.68 7.44
N ARG A 51 11.74 4.60 8.78
CA ARG A 51 12.76 5.26 9.60
C ARG A 51 14.13 4.79 9.14
N ASP A 52 15.09 5.70 9.04
CA ASP A 52 16.48 5.34 8.82
C ASP A 52 16.92 4.29 9.86
N ALA A 53 17.21 3.10 9.37
CA ALA A 53 17.62 1.94 10.14
C ALA A 53 19.03 1.50 9.74
N SER A 54 19.78 2.39 9.09
CA SER A 54 21.21 2.17 8.86
C SER A 54 21.94 2.08 10.19
N VAL A 55 23.01 1.28 10.18
CA VAL A 55 23.96 1.15 11.29
C VAL A 55 25.32 1.55 10.76
N ASP A 56 26.12 2.17 11.60
CA ASP A 56 27.49 2.53 11.24
C ASP A 56 28.34 1.29 10.94
N GLY A 57 29.31 1.42 10.04
CA GLY A 57 30.26 0.36 9.68
C GLY A 57 30.28 0.02 8.19
N SER A 58 31.11 -0.95 7.81
CA SER A 58 31.31 -1.35 6.41
C SER A 58 31.21 -2.87 6.23
N GLY A 59 30.19 -3.47 6.86
CA GLY A 59 29.90 -4.90 6.72
C GLY A 59 29.84 -5.64 8.06
N LEU A 60 30.14 -6.94 8.02
CA LEU A 60 30.03 -7.83 9.18
C LEU A 60 31.15 -7.56 10.20
N GLN A 61 30.84 -7.76 11.48
CA GLN A 61 31.84 -7.81 12.54
C GLN A 61 32.82 -8.96 12.28
N ALA A 62 34.05 -8.83 12.76
CA ALA A 62 35.14 -9.76 12.43
C ALA A 62 34.79 -11.23 12.78
N GLU A 63 34.10 -11.45 13.89
CA GLU A 63 33.64 -12.76 14.37
C GLU A 63 32.59 -13.43 13.48
N PHE A 64 31.95 -12.69 12.55
CA PHE A 64 30.91 -13.21 11.65
C PHE A 64 31.32 -13.23 10.17
N ARG A 65 32.55 -12.83 9.83
CA ARG A 65 32.95 -12.59 8.44
C ARG A 65 32.93 -13.85 7.56
N ASP A 66 33.28 -15.00 8.14
CA ASP A 66 33.34 -16.31 7.46
C ASP A 66 32.28 -17.29 8.01
N GLU A 67 31.32 -16.78 8.78
CA GLU A 67 30.30 -17.58 9.43
C GLU A 67 29.10 -17.85 8.52
N ALA A 68 28.43 -18.98 8.78
CA ALA A 68 27.18 -19.29 8.11
C ALA A 68 26.06 -18.33 8.54
N TRP A 69 25.12 -18.08 7.63
CA TRP A 69 23.95 -17.25 7.92
C TRP A 69 23.15 -17.71 9.16
N SER A 70 23.12 -19.02 9.43
CA SER A 70 22.48 -19.57 10.62
C SER A 70 23.10 -19.07 11.92
N THR A 71 24.43 -18.94 11.98
CA THR A 71 25.16 -18.42 13.15
C THR A 71 24.81 -16.96 13.37
N VAL A 72 24.87 -16.15 12.31
CA VAL A 72 24.55 -14.71 12.35
C VAL A 72 23.11 -14.48 12.82
N ARG A 73 22.15 -15.26 12.26
CA ARG A 73 20.75 -15.16 12.66
C ARG A 73 20.55 -15.59 14.12
N GLY A 74 21.22 -16.63 14.58
CA GLY A 74 21.17 -17.08 15.97
C GLY A 74 21.59 -15.97 16.94
N ALA A 75 22.75 -15.36 16.69
CA ALA A 75 23.26 -14.25 17.49
C ALA A 75 22.32 -13.02 17.48
N ALA A 76 21.74 -12.68 16.32
CA ALA A 76 20.85 -11.51 16.20
C ALA A 76 19.57 -11.63 17.05
N TYR A 77 19.09 -12.85 17.29
CA TYR A 77 17.86 -13.13 18.03
C TYR A 77 18.10 -13.73 19.43
N GLU A 78 19.37 -13.82 19.86
CA GLU A 78 19.72 -14.30 21.19
C GLU A 78 19.02 -13.46 22.27
N GLY A 79 18.40 -14.14 23.25
CA GLY A 79 17.67 -13.49 24.34
C GLY A 79 16.35 -12.81 23.94
N ARG A 80 15.89 -12.95 22.68
CA ARG A 80 14.65 -12.33 22.17
C ARG A 80 13.52 -13.33 21.87
N GLY A 81 13.61 -14.54 22.43
CA GLY A 81 12.56 -15.58 22.33
C GLY A 81 12.45 -16.16 20.93
N GLY A 82 13.53 -16.85 20.50
CA GLY A 82 13.74 -17.34 19.13
C GLY A 82 12.62 -18.16 18.50
#